data_AF-A0A1Q8QZ61-F1
#
_entry.id   AF-A0A1Q8QZ61-F1
#
_cell.length_a   1.000
_cell.length_b   1.000
_cell.length_c   1.000
_cell.angle_alpha   90.00
_cell.angle_beta   90.00
_cell.angle_gamma   90.00
#
_symmetry.space_group_name_H-M   'P 1'
#
loop_
_entity.id
_entity.type
_entity.pdbx_description
1 polymer ?
#
loop_
_entity_poly.entity_id
_entity_poly.type
_entity_poly.pdbx_seq_one_letter_code
_entity_poly.pdbx_strand_id
1 'polypeptide(L)'
;MFRKSLMQFESQMDIAAKMLGIDPVEIRRINGYCANNYTATGQELENQLAYLDTLPSLKTEYQRANEEIAKHGKNDIVKKGVGVASMWFGPGKTGLADQSEVS
;
A
#
# COMPACT_ATOMS: atom_id res chain seq x y z
N MET A 1 -0.98 15.19 -11.27
CA MET A 1 -1.43 15.60 -9.93
C MET A 1 -1.42 14.46 -8.90
N PHE A 2 -1.87 13.25 -9.27
CA PHE A 2 -1.96 12.08 -8.37
C PHE A 2 -0.64 11.56 -7.75
N ARG A 3 0.51 11.72 -8.41
CA ARG A 3 1.78 11.14 -7.92
C ARG A 3 2.32 11.79 -6.64
N LYS A 4 1.99 13.06 -6.38
CA LYS A 4 2.51 13.80 -5.21
C LYS A 4 1.74 13.52 -3.93
N SER A 5 0.44 13.25 -4.01
CA SER A 5 -0.39 12.96 -2.84
C SER A 5 -0.10 11.58 -2.26
N LEU A 6 0.12 10.57 -3.11
CA LEU A 6 0.44 9.20 -2.67
C LEU A 6 1.70 9.16 -1.79
N MET A 7 2.78 9.84 -2.19
CA MET A 7 4.01 9.87 -1.37
C MET A 7 3.80 10.51 0.01
N GLN A 8 2.92 11.51 0.11
CA GLN A 8 2.60 12.14 1.40
C GLN A 8 1.82 11.19 2.30
N PHE A 9 0.80 10.50 1.76
CA PHE A 9 0.04 9.51 2.53
C PHE A 9 0.93 8.35 2.98
N GLU A 10 1.77 7.80 2.10
CA GLU A 10 2.70 6.73 2.46
C GLU A 10 3.72 7.18 3.51
N SER A 11 4.22 8.41 3.43
CA SER A 11 5.12 8.96 4.46
C SER A 11 4.43 9.07 5.82
N GLN A 12 3.15 9.47 5.86
CA GLN A 12 2.37 9.50 7.09
C GLN A 12 2.16 8.10 7.67
N MET A 13 1.89 7.11 6.81
CA MET A 13 1.75 5.71 7.23
C MET A 13 3.05 5.17 7.84
N ASP A 14 4.20 5.50 7.27
CA ASP A 14 5.51 5.09 7.82
C ASP A 14 5.83 5.77 9.16
N ILE A 15 5.47 7.05 9.31
CA ILE A 15 5.60 7.76 10.59
C ILE A 15 4.71 7.12 11.65
N ALA A 16 3.44 6.85 11.31
CA ALA A 16 2.49 6.22 12.22
C ALA A 16 2.95 4.81 12.64
N ALA A 17 3.47 4.01 11.70
CA ALA A 17 4.04 2.69 11.99
C ALA A 17 5.13 2.77 13.05
N LYS A 18 6.08 3.69 12.87
CA LYS A 18 7.20 3.90 13.80
C LYS A 18 6.73 4.38 15.17
N MET A 19 5.79 5.32 15.21
CA MET A 19 5.27 5.87 16.46
C MET A 19 4.49 4.83 17.28
N LEU A 20 3.75 3.94 16.60
CA LEU A 20 2.92 2.92 17.24
C LEU A 20 3.66 1.59 17.45
N GLY A 21 4.88 1.43 16.90
CA GLY A 21 5.62 0.17 16.94
C GLY A 21 4.94 -0.96 16.15
N ILE A 22 4.14 -0.61 15.13
CA ILE A 22 3.41 -1.57 14.29
C ILE A 22 4.25 -1.86 13.04
N ASP A 23 4.20 -3.11 12.57
CA ASP A 23 4.81 -3.51 11.30
C ASP A 23 4.31 -2.63 10.14
N PRO A 24 5.19 -2.15 9.25
CA PRO A 24 4.82 -1.17 8.22
C PRO A 24 3.83 -1.72 7.19
N VAL A 25 3.79 -3.05 6.96
CA VAL A 25 2.78 -3.66 6.07
C VAL A 25 1.48 -3.87 6.84
N GLU A 26 1.56 -4.23 8.12
CA GLU A 26 0.40 -4.43 8.97
C GLU A 26 -0.42 -3.15 9.18
N ILE A 27 0.23 -2.00 9.38
CA ILE A 27 -0.51 -0.73 9.53
C ILE A 27 -1.31 -0.38 8.25
N ARG A 28 -0.80 -0.77 7.08
CA ARG A 28 -1.47 -0.59 5.78
C ARG A 28 -2.64 -1.55 5.59
N ARG A 29 -2.59 -2.72 6.23
CA ARG A 29 -3.71 -3.65 6.32
C ARG A 29 -4.80 -3.12 7.25
N ILE A 30 -4.43 -2.60 8.41
CA ILE A 30 -5.35 -2.02 9.41
C ILE A 30 -6.12 -0.83 8.82
N ASN A 31 -5.44 0.03 8.05
CA ASN A 31 -6.04 1.22 7.43
C ASN A 31 -6.53 0.97 5.99
N GLY A 32 -6.41 -0.26 5.49
CA GLY A 32 -6.86 -0.62 4.15
C GLY A 32 -8.38 -0.65 4.06
N TYR A 33 -8.92 -0.24 2.92
CA TYR A 33 -10.34 -0.36 2.67
C TYR A 33 -10.79 -1.84 2.71
N CYS A 34 -11.98 -2.08 3.24
CA CYS A 34 -12.67 -3.36 3.23
C CYS A 34 -14.08 -3.22 2.62
N ALA A 35 -14.76 -4.35 2.44
CA ALA A 35 -16.13 -4.36 1.93
C ALA A 35 -17.05 -3.51 2.83
N ASN A 36 -18.02 -2.82 2.21
CA ASN A 36 -18.95 -1.87 2.83
C ASN A 36 -18.29 -0.60 3.40
N ASN A 37 -17.05 -0.29 3.01
CA ASN A 37 -16.48 1.03 3.26
C ASN A 37 -16.98 2.05 2.24
N TYR A 38 -17.04 3.30 2.68
CA TYR A 38 -17.29 4.44 1.80
C TYR A 38 -15.96 5.14 1.51
N THR A 39 -15.71 5.42 0.24
CA THR A 39 -14.62 6.33 -0.16
C THR A 39 -14.90 7.74 0.37
N ALA A 40 -13.89 8.61 0.35
CA ALA A 40 -14.04 10.01 0.78
C ALA A 40 -15.13 10.80 0.01
N THR A 41 -15.56 10.33 -1.16
CA THR A 41 -16.64 10.91 -1.96
C THR A 41 -17.99 10.22 -1.77
N GLY A 42 -18.10 9.28 -0.83
CA GLY A 42 -19.34 8.56 -0.52
C GLY A 42 -19.66 7.37 -1.44
N GLN A 43 -18.75 6.98 -2.34
CA GLN A 43 -18.93 5.75 -3.13
C GLN A 43 -18.73 4.53 -2.22
N GLU A 44 -19.68 3.60 -2.23
CA GLU A 44 -19.64 2.34 -1.50
C GLU A 44 -18.73 1.31 -2.21
N LEU A 45 -17.94 0.58 -1.42
CA LEU A 45 -17.06 -0.48 -1.88
C LEU A 45 -17.71 -1.84 -1.60
N GLU A 46 -18.53 -2.31 -2.54
CA GLU A 46 -19.33 -3.53 -2.40
C GLU A 46 -18.47 -4.82 -2.50
N ASN A 47 -17.38 -4.79 -3.26
CA ASN A 47 -16.54 -5.96 -3.52
C ASN A 47 -15.33 -6.04 -2.60
N GLN A 48 -14.94 -7.28 -2.28
CA GLN A 48 -13.68 -7.58 -1.61
C GLN A 48 -12.52 -7.00 -2.45
N LEU A 49 -11.81 -6.05 -1.86
CA LEU A 49 -10.77 -5.32 -2.58
C LEU A 49 -9.54 -6.20 -2.67
N ALA A 50 -9.18 -6.57 -3.90
CA ALA A 50 -7.95 -7.34 -4.21
C ALA A 50 -6.68 -6.73 -3.58
N TYR A 51 -6.72 -5.44 -3.23
CA TYR A 51 -5.70 -4.77 -2.44
C TYR A 51 -5.29 -5.55 -1.18
N LEU A 52 -6.25 -5.97 -0.34
CA LEU A 52 -5.93 -6.65 0.91
C LEU A 52 -5.27 -8.01 0.65
N ASP A 53 -5.67 -8.69 -0.43
CA ASP A 53 -5.11 -9.98 -0.83
C ASP A 53 -3.65 -9.86 -1.33
N THR A 54 -3.21 -8.67 -1.75
CA THR A 54 -1.81 -8.42 -2.15
C THR A 54 -0.87 -8.20 -0.96
N LEU A 55 -1.39 -7.81 0.21
CA LEU A 55 -0.57 -7.42 1.36
C LEU A 55 0.24 -8.59 1.97
N PRO A 56 -0.28 -9.83 2.06
CA PRO A 56 0.52 -10.97 2.53
C PRO A 56 1.77 -11.21 1.66
N SER A 57 1.61 -11.20 0.34
CA SER A 57 2.74 -11.36 -0.60
C SER A 57 3.74 -10.21 -0.48
N LEU A 58 3.24 -8.98 -0.33
CA LEU A 58 4.07 -7.81 -0.10
C LEU A 58 4.88 -7.92 1.21
N LYS A 59 4.27 -8.43 2.28
CA LYS A 59 4.93 -8.63 3.56
C LYS A 59 6.10 -9.61 3.46
N THR A 60 5.89 -10.72 2.75
CA THR A 60 6.93 -11.72 2.50
C THR A 60 8.13 -11.12 1.77
N GLU A 61 7.89 -10.38 0.68
CA GLU A 61 8.99 -9.74 -0.07
C GLU A 61 9.68 -8.63 0.73
N TYR A 62 8.93 -7.87 1.52
CA TYR A 62 9.51 -6.86 2.42
C TYR A 62 10.44 -7.48 3.47
N GLN A 63 10.03 -8.59 4.08
CA GLN A 63 10.87 -9.32 5.04
C GLN A 63 12.13 -9.87 4.37
N ARG A 64 11.99 -10.52 3.21
CA ARG A 64 13.13 -11.02 2.43
C ARG A 64 14.13 -9.92 2.10
N ALA A 65 13.65 -8.77 1.64
CA ALA A 65 14.53 -7.63 1.33
C ALA A 65 15.26 -7.10 2.57
N ASN A 66 14.61 -7.08 3.74
CA ASN A 66 15.26 -6.66 4.98
C ASN A 66 16.32 -7.66 5.44
N GLU A 67 16.07 -8.97 5.30
CA GLU A 67 17.05 -10.01 5.59
C GLU A 67 18.28 -9.90 4.68
N GLU A 68 18.09 -9.63 3.39
CA GLU A 68 19.19 -9.41 2.44
C GLU A 68 20.02 -8.18 2.80
N ILE A 69 19.40 -7.09 3.25
CA ILE A 69 20.13 -5.90 3.72
C ILE A 69 20.80 -6.15 5.07
N ALA A 70 20.23 -6.95 5.95
CA ALA A 70 20.84 -7.31 7.22
C ALA A 70 22.16 -8.09 7.04
N LYS A 71 22.32 -8.79 5.91
CA LYS A 71 23.59 -9.43 5.50
C LYS A 71 24.63 -8.42 5.00
N HIS A 72 24.23 -7.20 4.62
CA HIS A 72 25.16 -6.15 4.23
C HIS A 72 25.89 -5.59 5.46
N GLY A 73 27.20 -5.37 5.34
CA GLY A 73 28.02 -4.98 6.47
C GLY A 73 27.60 -3.61 7.01
N LYS A 74 27.41 -3.50 8.33
CA LYS A 74 27.12 -2.19 8.97
C LYS A 74 28.21 -1.14 8.69
N ASN A 75 29.43 -1.58 8.37
CA ASN A 75 30.60 -0.72 8.10
C ASN A 75 30.83 -0.45 6.60
N ASP A 76 29.93 -0.90 5.72
CA ASP A 76 30.07 -0.59 4.29
C ASP A 76 29.90 0.91 4.06
N ILE A 77 30.71 1.44 3.13
CA ILE A 77 30.67 2.84 2.68
C ILE A 77 29.31 3.14 2.05
N VAL A 78 28.68 2.14 1.42
CA VAL A 78 27.35 2.23 0.82
C VAL A 78 26.31 1.68 1.79
N LYS A 79 25.30 2.49 2.12
CA LYS A 79 24.14 2.05 2.92
C LYS A 79 23.00 1.63 2.00
N LYS A 80 22.28 0.57 2.40
CA LYS A 80 21.07 0.10 1.73
C LYS A 80 19.87 0.26 2.66
N GLY A 81 18.69 0.49 2.09
CA GLY A 81 17.43 0.53 2.83
C GLY A 81 16.30 -0.13 2.03
N VAL A 82 15.30 -0.65 2.74
CA VAL A 82 14.04 -1.14 2.16
C VAL A 82 12.92 -0.18 2.52
N GLY A 83 12.12 0.22 1.54
CA GLY A 83 10.84 0.91 1.74
C GLY A 83 9.69 0.06 1.24
N VAL A 84 8.50 0.28 1.78
CA VAL A 84 7.27 -0.35 1.30
C VAL A 84 6.23 0.73 1.01
N ALA A 85 5.48 0.55 -0.06
CA ALA A 85 4.34 1.38 -0.39
C ALA A 85 3.25 0.52 -1.02
N SER A 86 1.99 0.88 -0.79
CA SER A 86 0.85 0.13 -1.30
C SER A 86 -0.23 1.10 -1.75
N MET A 87 -0.96 0.79 -2.82
CA MET A 87 -2.01 1.67 -3.29
C MET A 87 -3.22 0.88 -3.77
N TRP A 88 -4.39 1.46 -3.54
CA TRP A 88 -5.60 1.10 -4.24
C TRP A 88 -5.99 2.24 -5.17
N PHE A 89 -6.35 1.90 -6.41
CA PHE A 89 -6.82 2.86 -7.40
C PHE A 89 -8.06 2.27 -8.06
N GLY A 90 -9.20 2.93 -7.84
CA GLY A 90 -10.46 2.54 -8.47
C GLY A 90 -10.38 2.76 -9.99
N PRO A 91 -10.82 1.79 -10.81
CA PRO A 91 -10.97 2.00 -12.24
C PRO A 91 -12.17 2.93 -12.49
N GLY A 92 -11.95 4.24 -12.44
CA GLY A 92 -12.94 5.24 -12.77
C GLY A 92 -12.54 6.00 -14.02
N LYS A 93 -13.24 5.80 -15.15
CA LYS A 93 -13.29 6.81 -16.20
C LYS A 93 -14.02 8.01 -15.61
N THR A 94 -13.33 9.12 -15.36
CA THR A 94 -13.97 10.42 -15.12
C THR A 94 -14.75 10.80 -16.37
N GLY A 95 -16.01 10.36 -16.49
CA GLY A 95 -16.99 10.97 -17.40
C GLY A 95 -17.89 10.06 -18.23
N LEU A 96 -17.59 8.78 -18.47
CA LEU A 96 -18.50 7.90 -19.23
C LEU A 96 -18.37 6.44 -18.78
N ALA A 97 -19.52 5.80 -18.55
CA ALA A 97 -19.64 4.37 -18.29
C ALA A 97 -19.01 3.57 -19.44
N ASP A 98 -18.26 2.53 -19.09
CA ASP A 98 -17.69 1.61 -20.06
C ASP A 98 -18.78 0.62 -20.51
N GLN A 99 -19.21 0.69 -21.78
CA GLN A 99 -20.06 -0.32 -22.42
C GLN A 99 -19.22 -1.46 -22.99
N SER A 100 -18.26 -1.97 -22.22
CA SER A 100 -17.49 -3.13 -22.62
C SER A 100 -18.22 -4.39 -22.15
N GLU A 101 -19.11 -4.92 -23.00
CA GLU A 101 -19.59 -6.29 -22.86
C GLU A 101 -18.43 -7.25 -23.18
N VAL A 102 -18.15 -8.16 -22.27
CA VAL A 102 -17.32 -9.33 -22.57
C VAL A 102 -18.25 -10.40 -23.11
N SER A 103 -18.29 -10.54 -24.43
CA SER A 103 -18.84 -11.69 -25.15
C SER A 103 -17.95 -12.91 -25.00
#